data_AF-A0A917XWD3-F1
#
_entry.id   AF-A0A917XWD3-F1
#
_cell.length_a   1.000
_cell.length_b   1.000
_cell.length_c   1.000
_cell.angle_alpha   90.00
_cell.angle_beta   90.00
_cell.angle_gamma   90.00
#
_symmetry.space_group_name_H-M   'P 1'
#
loop_
_entity.id
_entity.type
_entity.pdbx_description
1 polymer ?
#
loop_
_entity_poly.entity_id
_entity_poly.type
_entity_poly.pdbx_seq_one_letter_code
_entity_poly.pdbx_strand_id
1 'polypeptide(L)'
;MNREKVYEVLKLISDAYPNFDFDQSKIDTWARLLKNQNPAVIMNNAERYVLENKFPPALSDLIVKPNEAHNTNFLKTIVEWERDAVGRNPGS
;
A
#
# COMPACT_ATOMS: atom_id res chain seq x y z
N MET A 1 5.16 -1.87 -10.68
CA MET A 1 4.62 -3.24 -10.81
C MET A 1 4.60 -3.68 -12.27
N ASN A 2 4.85 -4.96 -12.57
CA ASN A 2 4.83 -5.53 -13.95
C ASN A 2 3.53 -6.32 -14.21
N ARG A 3 3.35 -6.80 -15.45
CA ARG A 3 2.14 -7.56 -15.88
C ARG A 3 1.94 -8.85 -15.10
N GLU A 4 2.99 -9.61 -14.87
CA GLU A 4 2.94 -10.90 -14.16
C GLU A 4 2.40 -10.71 -12.74
N LYS A 5 2.89 -9.70 -12.02
CA LYS A 5 2.40 -9.37 -10.68
C LYS A 5 0.96 -8.88 -10.70
N VAL A 6 0.55 -8.14 -11.73
CA VAL A 6 -0.85 -7.70 -11.85
C VAL A 6 -1.76 -8.90 -12.11
N TYR A 7 -1.33 -9.86 -12.92
CA TYR A 7 -2.07 -11.10 -13.14
C TYR A 7 -2.26 -11.87 -11.82
N GLU A 8 -1.21 -12.01 -11.01
CA GLU A 8 -1.31 -12.68 -9.69
C GLU A 8 -2.37 -12.02 -8.80
N VAL A 9 -2.40 -10.68 -8.73
CA VAL A 9 -3.40 -9.94 -7.94
C VAL A 9 -4.81 -10.11 -8.50
N LEU A 10 -5.00 -9.97 -9.82
CA LEU A 10 -6.31 -10.14 -10.44
C LEU A 10 -6.82 -11.57 -10.32
N LYS A 11 -5.93 -12.56 -10.37
CA LYS A 11 -6.26 -13.97 -10.15
C LYS A 11 -6.76 -14.21 -8.74
N LEU A 12 -6.08 -13.67 -7.72
CA LEU A 12 -6.55 -13.73 -6.33
C LEU A 12 -7.96 -13.15 -6.18
N ILE A 13 -8.21 -11.97 -6.78
CA ILE A 13 -9.53 -11.33 -6.72
C ILE A 13 -10.58 -12.20 -7.43
N SER A 14 -10.28 -12.75 -8.60
CA SER A 14 -11.20 -13.64 -9.34
C SER A 14 -11.52 -14.91 -8.55
N ASP A 15 -10.54 -15.48 -7.86
CA ASP A 15 -10.75 -16.68 -7.03
C ASP A 15 -11.57 -16.40 -5.76
N ALA A 16 -11.48 -15.18 -5.22
CA ALA A 16 -12.27 -14.76 -4.07
C ALA A 16 -13.70 -14.34 -4.44
N TYR A 17 -13.92 -13.84 -5.66
CA TYR A 17 -15.21 -13.31 -6.10
C TYR A 17 -15.68 -14.00 -7.38
N PRO A 18 -16.66 -14.93 -7.31
CA PRO A 18 -17.08 -15.74 -8.45
C PRO A 18 -17.57 -14.97 -9.69
N ASN A 19 -18.01 -13.72 -9.52
CA ASN A 19 -18.51 -12.86 -10.59
C ASN A 19 -17.45 -11.85 -11.08
N PHE A 20 -16.20 -11.96 -10.62
CA PHE A 20 -15.11 -11.09 -11.05
C PHE A 20 -14.30 -11.77 -12.14
N ASP A 21 -14.51 -11.30 -13.37
CA ASP A 21 -13.70 -11.67 -14.52
C ASP A 21 -12.72 -10.56 -14.91
N PHE A 22 -11.60 -10.97 -15.50
CA PHE A 22 -10.62 -10.07 -16.07
C PHE A 22 -10.02 -10.65 -17.34
N ASP A 23 -9.64 -9.75 -18.25
CA ASP A 23 -9.03 -10.07 -19.52
C ASP A 23 -7.64 -9.44 -19.63
N GLN A 24 -6.98 -9.65 -20.78
CA GLN A 24 -5.68 -9.04 -21.05
C GLN A 24 -5.73 -7.51 -21.01
N SER A 25 -6.82 -6.90 -21.50
CA SER A 25 -6.99 -5.43 -21.48
C SER A 25 -6.97 -4.86 -20.06
N LYS A 26 -7.60 -5.56 -19.10
CA LYS A 26 -7.60 -5.18 -17.69
C LYS A 26 -6.22 -5.33 -17.06
N ILE A 27 -5.49 -6.42 -17.37
CA ILE A 27 -4.09 -6.60 -16.92
C ILE A 27 -3.21 -5.45 -17.41
N ASP A 28 -3.31 -5.09 -18.68
CA ASP A 28 -2.50 -4.05 -19.31
C ASP A 28 -2.77 -2.68 -18.69
N THR A 29 -4.05 -2.40 -18.46
CA THR A 29 -4.50 -1.17 -17.82
C THR A 29 -3.97 -1.08 -16.40
N TRP A 30 -4.11 -2.12 -15.59
CA TRP A 30 -3.64 -2.15 -14.21
C TRP A 30 -2.12 -2.08 -14.13
N ALA A 31 -1.38 -2.78 -15.02
CA ALA A 31 0.08 -2.72 -15.09
C ALA A 31 0.58 -1.29 -15.38
N ARG A 32 -0.09 -0.57 -16.28
CA ARG A 32 0.22 0.84 -16.58
C ARG A 32 -0.05 1.75 -15.38
N LEU A 33 -1.17 1.57 -14.67
CA LEU A 33 -1.57 2.42 -13.54
C LEU A 33 -0.73 2.13 -12.28
N LEU A 34 -0.37 0.87 -12.03
CA LEU A 34 0.42 0.42 -10.88
C LEU A 34 1.93 0.41 -11.14
N LYS A 35 2.40 1.03 -12.23
CA LYS A 35 3.82 0.99 -12.63
C LYS A 35 4.77 1.42 -11.51
N ASN A 36 4.39 2.38 -10.68
CA ASN A 36 5.19 2.92 -9.57
C ASN A 36 4.83 2.34 -8.19
N GLN A 37 3.85 1.44 -8.12
CA GLN A 37 3.43 0.81 -6.87
C GLN A 37 4.30 -0.41 -6.57
N ASN A 38 4.53 -0.66 -5.28
CA ASN A 38 5.26 -1.83 -4.80
C ASN A 38 4.36 -3.07 -4.88
N PRO A 39 4.74 -4.12 -5.64
CA PRO A 39 3.92 -5.32 -5.82
C PRO A 39 3.54 -6.01 -4.51
N ALA A 40 4.46 -6.11 -3.54
CA ALA A 40 4.21 -6.79 -2.27
C ALA A 40 3.15 -6.04 -1.45
N VAL A 41 3.16 -4.71 -1.50
CA VAL A 41 2.16 -3.88 -0.80
C VAL A 41 0.79 -4.03 -1.43
N ILE A 42 0.70 -4.01 -2.77
CA ILE A 42 -0.57 -4.22 -3.48
C ILE A 42 -1.13 -5.61 -3.18
N MET A 43 -0.30 -6.65 -3.19
CA MET A 43 -0.74 -8.02 -2.88
C MET A 43 -1.27 -8.13 -1.45
N ASN A 44 -0.52 -7.64 -0.46
CA ASN A 44 -0.96 -7.65 0.93
C ASN A 44 -2.27 -6.87 1.15
N ASN A 45 -2.45 -5.74 0.46
CA ASN A 45 -3.71 -5.00 0.51
C ASN A 45 -4.86 -5.77 -0.13
N ALA A 46 -4.62 -6.49 -1.24
CA ALA A 46 -5.62 -7.32 -1.88
C ALA A 46 -6.04 -8.49 -0.98
N GLU A 47 -5.08 -9.22 -0.39
CA GLU A 47 -5.34 -10.30 0.56
C GLU A 47 -6.18 -9.84 1.75
N ARG A 48 -5.81 -8.70 2.36
CA ARG A 48 -6.62 -8.13 3.45
C ARG A 48 -8.02 -7.75 2.98
N TYR A 49 -8.12 -7.11 1.81
CA TYR A 49 -9.40 -6.64 1.29
C TYR A 49 -10.38 -7.79 1.05
N VAL A 50 -9.92 -8.89 0.45
CA VAL A 50 -10.79 -10.04 0.13
C VAL A 50 -11.34 -10.76 1.36
N LEU A 51 -10.64 -10.68 2.49
CA LEU A 51 -11.11 -11.24 3.77
C LEU A 51 -12.19 -10.38 4.43
N GLU A 52 -12.16 -9.07 4.20
CA GLU A 52 -13.00 -8.09 4.91
C GLU A 52 -14.23 -7.64 4.11
N ASN A 53 -14.20 -7.78 2.78
CA ASN A 53 -15.18 -7.15 1.90
C ASN A 53 -15.92 -8.17 1.02
N LYS A 54 -17.24 -8.00 0.94
CA LYS A 54 -18.13 -8.87 0.16
C LYS A 54 -18.12 -8.61 -1.35
N PHE A 55 -17.59 -7.46 -1.77
CA PHE A 55 -17.57 -7.04 -3.17
C PHE A 55 -16.13 -6.87 -3.66
N PRO A 56 -15.84 -7.06 -4.97
CA PRO A 56 -14.49 -6.89 -5.50
C PRO A 56 -13.94 -5.46 -5.31
N PRO A 57 -12.63 -5.32 -5.05
CA PRO A 57 -12.01 -4.01 -4.88
C PRO A 57 -11.97 -3.22 -6.19
N ALA A 58 -12.04 -1.90 -6.06
CA ALA A 58 -11.54 -0.99 -7.08
C ALA A 58 -10.02 -0.86 -6.96
N LEU A 59 -9.36 -0.39 -8.04
CA LEU A 59 -7.91 -0.12 -8.02
C LEU A 59 -7.53 0.85 -6.89
N SER A 60 -8.38 1.83 -6.59
CA SER A 60 -8.19 2.83 -5.54
C SER A 60 -8.12 2.25 -4.13
N ASP A 61 -8.71 1.08 -3.91
CA ASP A 61 -8.75 0.44 -2.58
C ASP A 61 -7.43 -0.26 -2.26
N LEU A 62 -6.64 -0.59 -3.30
CA LEU A 62 -5.42 -1.37 -3.17
C LEU A 62 -4.15 -0.51 -3.15
N ILE A 63 -4.17 0.68 -3.74
CA ILE A 63 -2.99 1.54 -3.85
C ILE A 63 -2.61 2.21 -2.54
N VAL A 64 -1.31 2.39 -2.34
CA VAL A 64 -0.84 3.37 -1.36
C VAL A 64 -1.00 4.75 -1.98
N LYS A 65 -1.90 5.55 -1.41
CA LYS A 65 -1.94 6.97 -1.71
C LYS A 65 -0.59 7.56 -1.28
N PRO A 66 0.12 8.29 -2.14
CA PRO A 66 1.26 9.05 -1.67
C PRO A 66 0.73 9.98 -0.58
N ASN A 67 1.01 9.65 0.67
CA ASN A 67 0.76 10.56 1.78
C ASN A 67 1.48 11.85 1.38
N GLU A 68 0.73 12.96 1.35
CA GLU A 68 1.31 14.30 1.36
C GLU A 68 2.42 14.28 2.42
N ALA A 69 3.66 14.35 1.95
CA ALA A 69 4.84 14.07 2.75
C ALA A 69 5.00 15.13 3.83
N HIS A 70 4.36 14.98 4.98
CA HIS A 70 4.57 15.83 6.15
C HIS A 70 4.50 15.04 7.46
N ASN A 71 5.23 13.93 7.55
CA ASN A 71 5.51 13.35 8.87
C ASN A 71 6.99 13.02 9.13
N THR A 72 7.89 13.49 8.26
CA THR A 72 9.33 13.51 8.55
C THR A 72 9.70 14.57 9.59
N ASN A 73 8.86 15.60 9.76
CA ASN A 73 9.07 16.64 10.78
C ASN A 73 8.81 16.12 12.20
N PHE A 74 7.74 15.34 12.40
CA PHE A 74 7.41 14.80 13.73
C PHE A 74 8.53 13.90 14.29
N LEU A 75 9.11 13.03 13.46
CA LEU A 75 10.20 12.14 13.89
C LEU A 75 11.48 12.92 14.21
N LYS A 76 11.76 14.03 13.53
CA LYS A 76 12.88 14.92 13.87
C LYS A 76 12.65 15.64 15.20
N THR A 77 11.42 16.12 15.45
CA THR A 77 11.07 16.80 16.71
C THR A 77 11.27 15.90 17.93
N ILE A 78 10.91 14.61 17.85
CA ILE A 78 11.11 13.66 18.96
C ILE A 78 12.60 13.46 19.26
N VAL A 79 13.42 13.29 18.22
CA VAL A 79 14.88 13.08 18.38
C VAL A 79 15.57 14.31 18.99
N GLU A 80 15.11 15.52 18.66
CA GLU A 80 15.61 16.76 19.25
C GLU A 80 15.25 16.87 20.73
N TRP A 81 14.02 16.52 21.12
CA TRP A 81 13.59 16.54 22.53
C TRP A 81 14.34 15.52 23.39
N GLU A 82 14.61 14.33 22.88
CA GLU A 82 15.42 13.33 23.59
C GLU A 82 16.87 13.79 23.78
N ARG A 83 17.46 14.47 22.78
CA ARG A 83 18.81 15.05 22.90
C ARG A 83 18.87 16.15 23.95
N ASP A 84 17.87 17.03 23.97
CA ASP A 84 17.82 18.17 24.90
C ASP A 84 17.51 17.72 26.34
N ALA A 85 16.71 16.66 26.51
CA ALA A 85 16.43 16.07 27.82
C ALA A 85 17.67 15.40 28.44
N VAL A 86 18.51 14.75 27.63
CA VAL A 86 19.77 14.12 28.11
C VAL A 86 20.86 15.15 28.43
N GLY A 87 20.86 16.31 27.75
CA GLY A 87 21.77 17.42 28.04
C GLY A 87 21.46 18.22 29.30
N ARG A 88 20.26 18.07 29.87
CA ARG A 88 19.79 18.80 31.06
C ARG A 88 19.62 17.85 32.25
N ASN A 89 20.69 17.19 32.66
CA ASN A 89 20.78 16.67 34.02
C ASN A 89 21.44 17.73 34.91
N PRO A 90 20.70 18.54 35.71
CA PRO A 90 21.29 19.34 36.77
C PRO A 90 21.56 18.41 37.96
N GLY A 91 22.56 17.55 37.81
CA GLY A 91 23.13 16.78 38.90
C GLY A 91 24.36 17.50 39.44
N SER A 92 24.15 18.50 40.30
CA SER A 92 25.09 19.03 41.31
C SER A 92 24.36 20.06 42.17
#